data_AF-A0A924HN77-F1
#
_entry.id   AF-A0A924HN77-F1
#
_cell.length_a   1.000
_cell.length_b   1.000
_cell.length_c   1.000
_cell.angle_alpha   90.00
_cell.angle_beta   90.00
_cell.angle_gamma   90.00
#
_symmetry.space_group_name_H-M   'P 1'
#
loop_
_entity.id
_entity.type
_entity.pdbx_description
1 polymer ?
#
loop_
_entity_poly.entity_id
_entity_poly.type
_entity_poly.pdbx_seq_one_letter_code
_entity_poly.pdbx_strand_id
1 'polypeptide(L)'
;MEKNNIKVAVIDMNNGSPNQGMRGIQEILQHYPIHLSYDIFDIRQKNEVPDLSYDIYISSGGPGSPFDGEHSKWEADFFNLLDAIERHNTQNEIKKYVFLICHSFQLACRKYGLGTVTERKSNAFGIFPISLTKNGELETVFNGLSNPFYSVDSRDWQVVEPNLTDFKANGAKILAIEKERPHVALERCVMAIRFSDQIIGTQFHPEADPIGMKMYLLQDEKKASIIKNHGEDKYLDMLNSLDDPERITLTQNVILPNFLDQAIHTLQEV
;
A
#
# COMPACT_ATOMS: atom_id res chain seq x y z
N MET A 1 -18.78 19.82 12.19
CA MET A 1 -18.33 19.83 13.60
C MET A 1 -16.91 19.31 13.60
N GLU A 2 -15.95 20.19 13.91
CA GLU A 2 -14.52 19.88 13.92
C GLU A 2 -14.21 18.63 14.75
N LYS A 3 -13.62 17.61 14.11
CA LYS A 3 -13.32 16.35 14.79
C LYS A 3 -12.00 16.42 15.54
N ASN A 4 -12.08 16.63 16.85
CA ASN A 4 -10.92 16.74 17.74
C ASN A 4 -10.22 15.42 18.10
N ASN A 5 -10.76 14.27 17.70
CA ASN A 5 -10.12 12.97 17.93
C ASN A 5 -10.31 12.08 16.71
N ILE A 6 -9.21 11.78 16.02
CA ILE A 6 -9.21 10.98 14.80
C ILE A 6 -8.80 9.55 15.16
N LYS A 7 -9.58 8.59 14.67
CA LYS A 7 -9.34 7.17 14.93
C LYS A 7 -8.86 6.48 13.65
N VAL A 8 -7.72 5.81 13.73
CA VAL A 8 -7.14 5.04 12.64
C VAL A 8 -7.25 3.54 12.93
N ALA A 9 -7.82 2.78 12.02
CA ALA A 9 -7.79 1.32 12.07
C ALA A 9 -6.64 0.81 11.20
N VAL A 10 -5.67 0.11 11.79
CA VAL A 10 -4.61 -0.57 11.05
C VAL A 10 -4.99 -2.05 10.91
N ILE A 11 -5.19 -2.49 9.67
CA ILE A 11 -5.61 -3.86 9.36
C ILE A 11 -4.38 -4.69 9.01
N ASP A 12 -4.08 -5.66 9.86
CA ASP A 12 -2.93 -6.56 9.74
C ASP A 12 -3.27 -7.76 8.83
N MET A 13 -2.63 -7.81 7.66
CA MET A 13 -2.78 -8.86 6.64
C MET A 13 -1.66 -9.92 6.70
N ASN A 14 -0.82 -9.92 7.74
CA ASN A 14 0.44 -10.68 7.77
C ASN A 14 0.30 -12.13 8.18
N ASN A 15 -0.88 -12.53 8.66
CA ASN A 15 -1.17 -13.92 9.03
C ASN A 15 -0.12 -14.48 10.02
N GLY A 16 0.26 -13.68 11.02
CA GLY A 16 1.27 -14.02 12.04
C GLY A 16 2.72 -14.10 11.56
N SER A 17 3.01 -13.74 10.30
CA SER A 17 4.38 -13.60 9.83
C SER A 17 5.05 -12.34 10.38
N PRO A 18 6.36 -12.35 10.70
CA PRO A 18 7.06 -11.15 11.14
C PRO A 18 6.95 -10.03 10.11
N ASN A 19 6.54 -8.83 10.54
CA ASN A 19 6.28 -7.73 9.61
C ASN A 19 7.00 -6.42 9.97
N GLN A 20 7.91 -5.99 9.08
CA GLN A 20 8.52 -4.66 9.15
C GLN A 20 7.59 -3.55 8.63
N GLY A 21 6.68 -3.84 7.71
CA GLY A 21 5.69 -2.88 7.22
C GLY A 21 4.74 -2.40 8.31
N MET A 22 4.23 -3.29 9.17
CA MET A 22 3.42 -2.89 10.33
C MET A 22 4.19 -1.97 11.28
N ARG A 23 5.50 -2.17 11.46
CA ARG A 23 6.34 -1.26 12.25
C ARG A 23 6.41 0.12 11.58
N GLY A 24 6.68 0.18 10.27
CA GLY A 24 6.72 1.43 9.52
C GLY A 24 5.41 2.23 9.56
N ILE A 25 4.26 1.56 9.45
CA ILE A 25 2.94 2.20 9.61
C ILE A 25 2.80 2.79 11.01
N GLN A 26 3.12 2.02 12.06
CA GLN A 26 3.02 2.48 13.44
C GLN A 26 3.95 3.66 13.72
N GLU A 27 5.18 3.63 13.20
CA GLU A 27 6.13 4.75 13.33
C GLU A 27 5.59 6.00 12.67
N ILE A 28 5.05 5.91 11.45
CA ILE A 28 4.42 7.06 10.79
C ILE A 28 3.27 7.61 11.64
N LEU A 29 2.39 6.76 12.16
CA LEU A 29 1.27 7.18 13.01
C LEU A 29 1.71 7.82 14.35
N GLN A 30 2.84 7.38 14.92
CA GLN A 30 3.38 7.95 16.16
C GLN A 30 3.93 9.38 16.00
N HIS A 31 4.20 9.84 14.78
CA HIS A 31 4.61 11.22 14.53
C HIS A 31 3.44 12.22 14.58
N TYR A 32 2.19 11.72 14.56
CA TYR A 32 1.00 12.55 14.62
C TYR A 32 0.67 12.97 16.06
N PRO A 33 0.01 14.13 16.26
CA PRO A 33 -0.27 14.69 17.58
C PRO A 33 -1.18 13.78 18.43
N ILE A 34 -1.25 14.09 19.73
CA ILE A 34 -2.01 13.36 20.79
C ILE A 34 -3.49 13.09 20.43
N HIS A 35 -4.05 13.82 19.48
CA HIS A 35 -5.42 13.71 19.00
C HIS A 35 -5.66 12.65 17.91
N LEU A 36 -4.62 11.88 17.55
CA LEU A 36 -4.74 10.69 16.71
C LEU A 36 -4.54 9.44 17.56
N SER A 37 -5.51 8.54 17.52
CA SER A 37 -5.44 7.22 18.14
C SER A 37 -5.52 6.15 17.06
N TYR A 38 -4.88 5.00 17.29
CA TYR A 38 -4.99 3.88 16.38
C TYR A 38 -5.11 2.54 17.12
N ASP A 39 -5.82 1.62 16.49
CA ASP A 39 -5.96 0.24 16.93
C ASP A 39 -5.54 -0.70 15.79
N ILE A 40 -5.01 -1.88 16.14
CA ILE A 40 -4.57 -2.90 15.19
C ILE A 40 -5.57 -4.06 15.18
N PHE A 41 -5.95 -4.50 13.98
CA PHE A 41 -6.92 -5.57 13.76
C PHE A 41 -6.28 -6.71 12.97
N ASP A 42 -6.09 -7.87 13.60
CA ASP A 42 -5.61 -9.09 12.93
C ASP A 42 -6.77 -9.82 12.24
N ILE A 43 -6.94 -9.54 10.95
CA ILE A 43 -8.06 -10.06 10.20
C ILE A 43 -7.87 -11.52 9.80
N ARG A 44 -6.63 -11.97 9.56
CA ARG A 44 -6.37 -13.31 9.01
C ARG A 44 -6.31 -14.40 10.06
N GLN A 45 -5.73 -14.16 11.23
CA GLN A 45 -5.65 -15.17 12.29
C GLN A 45 -6.81 -15.07 13.28
N LYS A 46 -7.20 -13.84 13.63
CA LYS A 46 -8.19 -13.59 14.69
C LYS A 46 -9.55 -13.17 14.17
N ASN A 47 -9.65 -12.87 12.88
CA ASN A 47 -10.87 -12.36 12.27
C ASN A 47 -11.36 -11.07 12.95
N GLU A 48 -10.42 -10.25 13.43
CA GLU A 48 -10.68 -8.93 13.98
C GLU A 48 -10.89 -7.95 12.82
N VAL A 49 -12.05 -7.29 12.79
CA VAL A 49 -12.45 -6.38 11.72
C VAL A 49 -12.86 -5.06 12.36
N PRO A 50 -12.27 -3.92 11.95
CA PRO A 50 -12.70 -2.63 12.47
C PRO A 50 -14.13 -2.32 12.05
N ASP A 51 -14.85 -1.57 12.88
CA ASP A 51 -16.17 -1.05 12.54
C ASP A 51 -16.08 0.36 11.93
N LEU A 52 -17.24 0.96 11.60
CA LEU A 52 -17.31 2.30 11.01
C LEU A 52 -17.08 3.45 12.01
N SER A 53 -16.71 3.17 13.26
CA SER A 53 -16.38 4.21 14.24
C SER A 53 -15.00 4.83 14.00
N TYR A 54 -14.13 4.17 13.23
CA TYR A 54 -12.84 4.67 12.76
C TYR A 54 -12.99 5.57 11.55
N ASP A 55 -12.07 6.52 11.37
CA ASP A 55 -12.11 7.52 10.30
C ASP A 55 -11.18 7.19 9.14
N ILE A 56 -10.02 6.63 9.47
CA ILE A 56 -8.99 6.28 8.50
C ILE A 56 -8.67 4.79 8.68
N TYR A 57 -8.49 4.08 7.57
CA TYR A 57 -8.17 2.66 7.53
C TYR A 57 -6.90 2.48 6.74
N ILE A 58 -5.90 1.82 7.32
CA ILE A 58 -4.66 1.47 6.63
C ILE A 58 -4.57 -0.05 6.62
N SER A 59 -4.72 -0.66 5.44
CA SER A 59 -4.58 -2.10 5.29
C SER A 59 -3.18 -2.42 4.78
N SER A 60 -2.46 -3.19 5.59
CA SER A 60 -1.08 -3.58 5.30
C SER A 60 -0.96 -4.54 4.11
N GLY A 61 0.28 -4.75 3.66
CA GLY A 61 0.62 -5.92 2.87
C GLY A 61 0.57 -7.21 3.70
N GLY A 62 0.78 -8.34 3.04
CA GLY A 62 0.74 -9.64 3.67
C GLY A 62 1.36 -10.72 2.78
N PRO A 63 1.77 -11.85 3.35
CA PRO A 63 2.33 -12.97 2.60
C PRO A 63 1.22 -13.77 1.91
N GLY A 64 1.65 -14.60 0.96
CA GLY A 64 0.78 -15.57 0.28
C GLY A 64 0.09 -15.00 -0.95
N SER A 65 -0.75 -15.84 -1.55
CA SER A 65 -1.53 -15.48 -2.73
C SER A 65 -2.70 -14.58 -2.34
N PRO A 66 -3.00 -13.54 -3.14
CA PRO A 66 -4.25 -12.82 -3.04
C PRO A 66 -5.48 -13.71 -3.18
N PHE A 67 -5.34 -14.95 -3.65
CA PHE A 67 -6.42 -15.93 -3.78
C PHE A 67 -6.51 -16.91 -2.59
N ASP A 68 -5.55 -16.89 -1.65
CA ASP A 68 -5.55 -17.77 -0.47
C ASP A 68 -6.80 -17.56 0.42
N GLY A 69 -7.42 -16.39 0.31
CA GLY A 69 -8.62 -16.00 1.03
C GLY A 69 -9.93 -16.42 0.38
N GLU A 70 -9.93 -16.98 -0.84
CA GLU A 70 -11.17 -17.25 -1.55
C GLU A 70 -12.10 -18.16 -0.73
N HIS A 71 -13.34 -17.70 -0.57
CA HIS A 71 -14.38 -18.36 0.23
C HIS A 71 -14.09 -18.45 1.74
N SER A 72 -13.05 -17.79 2.23
CA SER A 72 -12.78 -17.66 3.66
C SER A 72 -13.62 -16.56 4.30
N LYS A 73 -13.84 -16.67 5.61
CA LYS A 73 -14.56 -15.64 6.36
C LYS A 73 -13.82 -14.30 6.39
N TRP A 74 -12.50 -14.32 6.58
CA TRP A 74 -11.72 -13.08 6.71
C TRP A 74 -11.71 -12.26 5.42
N GLU A 75 -11.66 -12.91 4.25
CA GLU A 75 -11.72 -12.21 2.96
C GLU A 75 -13.09 -11.59 2.75
N ALA A 76 -14.16 -12.37 2.99
CA ALA A 76 -15.52 -11.87 2.90
C ALA A 76 -15.74 -10.66 3.84
N ASP A 77 -15.25 -10.75 5.07
CA ASP A 77 -15.34 -9.65 6.03
C ASP A 77 -14.54 -8.41 5.59
N PHE A 78 -13.34 -8.59 5.02
CA PHE A 78 -12.57 -7.49 4.46
C PHE A 78 -13.30 -6.80 3.31
N PHE A 79 -13.87 -7.55 2.39
CA PHE A 79 -14.65 -7.00 1.27
C PHE A 79 -15.93 -6.31 1.74
N ASN A 80 -16.60 -6.87 2.75
CA ASN A 80 -17.78 -6.25 3.37
C ASN A 80 -17.44 -4.94 4.08
N LEU A 81 -16.26 -4.83 4.71
CA LEU A 81 -15.79 -3.59 5.30
C LEU A 81 -15.62 -2.49 4.24
N LEU A 82 -14.99 -2.82 3.10
CA LEU A 82 -14.85 -1.87 1.99
C LEU A 82 -16.23 -1.41 1.48
N ASP A 83 -17.17 -2.34 1.27
CA ASP A 83 -18.55 -2.01 0.87
C ASP A 83 -19.26 -1.13 1.90
N ALA A 84 -19.03 -1.36 3.19
CA ALA A 84 -19.60 -0.57 4.27
C ALA A 84 -19.04 0.86 4.29
N ILE A 85 -17.74 1.01 4.08
CA ILE A 85 -17.04 2.30 3.98
C ILE A 85 -17.54 3.10 2.78
N GLU A 86 -17.63 2.48 1.60
CA GLU A 86 -18.11 3.14 0.39
C GLU A 86 -19.56 3.61 0.55
N ARG A 87 -20.43 2.73 1.08
CA ARG A 87 -21.82 3.09 1.38
C ARG A 87 -21.91 4.24 2.38
N HIS A 88 -21.12 4.21 3.46
CA HIS A 88 -21.03 5.34 4.40
C HIS A 88 -20.64 6.62 3.67
N ASN A 89 -19.63 6.58 2.81
CA ASN A 89 -19.13 7.74 2.06
C ASN A 89 -20.16 8.28 1.06
N THR A 90 -21.04 7.45 0.51
CA THR A 90 -22.13 7.97 -0.35
C THR A 90 -23.25 8.66 0.43
N GLN A 91 -23.44 8.32 1.70
CA GLN A 91 -24.60 8.72 2.49
C GLN A 91 -24.32 9.83 3.51
N ASN A 92 -23.05 10.06 3.86
CA ASN A 92 -22.66 10.96 4.93
C ASN A 92 -21.69 12.03 4.43
N GLU A 93 -21.74 13.23 5.01
CA GLU A 93 -20.80 14.31 4.69
C GLU A 93 -19.38 14.00 5.20
N ILE A 94 -19.28 13.53 6.46
CA ILE A 94 -18.03 13.07 7.05
C ILE A 94 -17.65 11.72 6.44
N LYS A 95 -16.61 11.72 5.60
CA LYS A 95 -16.14 10.53 4.88
C LYS A 95 -15.15 9.71 5.72
N LYS A 96 -14.89 8.50 5.22
CA LYS A 96 -13.95 7.51 5.72
C LYS A 96 -12.88 7.28 4.67
N TYR A 97 -11.62 7.22 5.08
CA TYR A 97 -10.47 7.18 4.17
C TYR A 97 -9.74 5.84 4.25
N VAL A 98 -9.32 5.28 3.12
CA VAL A 98 -8.67 3.96 3.07
C VAL A 98 -7.38 4.01 2.26
N PHE A 99 -6.30 3.50 2.86
CA PHE A 99 -5.04 3.24 2.18
C PHE A 99 -4.76 1.74 2.14
N LEU A 100 -4.51 1.19 0.95
CA LEU A 100 -4.30 -0.24 0.72
C LEU A 100 -2.87 -0.50 0.23
N ILE A 101 -2.15 -1.43 0.85
CA ILE A 101 -0.74 -1.70 0.59
C ILE A 101 -0.54 -3.14 0.11
N CYS A 102 0.19 -3.31 -0.99
CA CYS A 102 0.66 -4.58 -1.56
C CYS A 102 -0.45 -5.65 -1.66
N HIS A 103 -0.55 -6.57 -0.69
CA HIS A 103 -1.56 -7.64 -0.68
C HIS A 103 -2.99 -7.10 -0.61
N SER A 104 -3.28 -6.13 0.27
CA SER A 104 -4.62 -5.55 0.36
C SER A 104 -4.98 -4.71 -0.87
N PHE A 105 -3.99 -4.12 -1.54
CA PHE A 105 -4.17 -3.49 -2.86
C PHE A 105 -4.56 -4.52 -3.93
N GLN A 106 -3.91 -5.69 -3.95
CA GLN A 106 -4.23 -6.79 -4.88
C GLN A 106 -5.65 -7.32 -4.63
N LEU A 107 -6.04 -7.47 -3.36
CA LEU A 107 -7.40 -7.86 -2.96
C LEU A 107 -8.45 -6.84 -3.44
N ALA A 108 -8.18 -5.54 -3.30
CA ALA A 108 -9.07 -4.51 -3.81
C ALA A 108 -9.16 -4.53 -5.34
N CYS A 109 -8.05 -4.75 -6.05
CA CYS A 109 -8.08 -4.90 -7.51
C CYS A 109 -8.95 -6.09 -7.94
N ARG A 110 -8.88 -7.23 -7.23
CA ARG A 110 -9.78 -8.38 -7.45
C ARG A 110 -11.23 -7.99 -7.18
N LYS A 111 -11.52 -7.38 -6.04
CA LYS A 111 -12.89 -6.97 -5.64
C LYS A 111 -13.54 -6.04 -6.67
N TYR A 112 -12.81 -5.03 -7.15
CA TYR A 112 -13.35 -4.00 -8.04
C TYR A 112 -13.19 -4.32 -9.53
N GLY A 113 -12.52 -5.42 -9.89
CA GLY A 113 -12.26 -5.78 -11.29
C GLY A 113 -11.31 -4.82 -12.02
N LEU A 114 -10.44 -4.11 -11.29
CA LEU A 114 -9.57 -3.06 -11.85
C LEU A 114 -8.21 -3.59 -12.34
N GLY A 115 -8.25 -4.71 -13.05
CA GLY A 115 -7.10 -5.39 -13.64
C GLY A 115 -7.00 -6.86 -13.27
N THR A 116 -6.10 -7.57 -13.95
CA THR A 116 -5.82 -8.99 -13.74
C THR A 116 -4.77 -9.16 -12.65
N VAL A 117 -5.12 -9.84 -11.55
CA VAL A 117 -4.14 -10.25 -10.53
C VAL A 117 -3.53 -11.59 -10.92
N THR A 118 -2.22 -11.60 -11.16
CA THR A 118 -1.51 -12.77 -11.66
C THR A 118 -0.17 -12.96 -10.96
N GLU A 119 0.32 -14.20 -10.95
CA GLU A 119 1.62 -14.55 -10.40
C GLU A 119 2.73 -14.07 -11.34
N ARG A 120 3.83 -13.60 -10.76
CA ARG A 120 5.03 -13.20 -11.50
C ARG A 120 5.82 -14.44 -11.88
N LYS A 121 6.45 -14.40 -13.07
CA LYS A 121 7.43 -15.42 -13.48
C LYS A 121 8.66 -15.48 -12.57
N SER A 122 8.95 -14.38 -11.88
CA SER A 122 10.04 -14.26 -10.92
C SER A 122 9.65 -13.27 -9.83
N ASN A 123 9.94 -13.62 -8.58
CA ASN A 123 9.80 -12.74 -7.44
C ASN A 123 10.44 -11.36 -7.72
N ALA A 124 9.71 -10.28 -7.39
CA ALA A 124 10.28 -8.94 -7.33
C ALA A 124 10.68 -8.67 -5.89
N PHE A 125 11.98 -8.46 -5.66
CA PHE A 125 12.49 -8.01 -4.37
C PHE A 125 13.61 -6.98 -4.57
N GLY A 126 13.40 -5.78 -4.04
CA GLY A 126 14.39 -4.71 -4.11
C GLY A 126 13.80 -3.31 -3.96
N ILE A 127 14.67 -2.32 -4.12
CA ILE A 127 14.29 -0.92 -4.23
C ILE A 127 14.32 -0.57 -5.72
N PHE A 128 13.17 -0.19 -6.27
CA PHE A 128 13.02 0.00 -7.72
C PHE A 128 12.40 1.36 -8.04
N PRO A 129 12.73 1.93 -9.20
CA PRO A 129 12.07 3.13 -9.68
C PRO A 129 10.63 2.81 -10.11
N ILE A 130 9.72 3.71 -9.77
CA ILE A 130 8.29 3.67 -10.07
C ILE A 130 7.95 4.97 -10.80
N SER A 131 7.23 4.86 -11.92
CA SER A 131 6.86 6.01 -12.75
C SER A 131 5.43 6.45 -12.43
N LEU A 132 5.25 7.74 -12.16
CA LEU A 132 3.93 8.35 -12.12
C LEU A 132 3.36 8.47 -13.53
N THR A 133 2.06 8.23 -13.63
CA THR A 133 1.26 8.58 -14.82
C THR A 133 0.87 10.05 -14.77
N LYS A 134 0.26 10.59 -15.82
CA LYS A 134 -0.32 11.95 -15.80
C LYS A 134 -1.32 12.17 -14.65
N ASN A 135 -2.08 11.15 -14.27
CA ASN A 135 -2.98 11.25 -13.11
C ASN A 135 -2.19 11.23 -11.79
N GLY A 136 -1.10 10.47 -11.73
CA GLY A 136 -0.21 10.41 -10.56
C GLY A 136 0.56 11.71 -10.33
N GLU A 137 0.90 12.44 -11.38
CA GLU A 137 1.53 13.77 -11.27
C GLU A 137 0.58 14.85 -10.73
N LEU A 138 -0.73 14.64 -10.86
CA LEU A 138 -1.77 15.53 -10.31
C LEU A 138 -2.23 15.10 -8.91
N GLU A 139 -1.77 13.94 -8.44
CA GLU A 139 -2.22 13.32 -7.22
C GLU A 139 -1.43 13.88 -6.03
N THR A 140 -2.14 14.59 -5.15
CA THR A 140 -1.56 15.28 -4.00
C THR A 140 -0.85 14.34 -3.03
N VAL A 141 -1.26 13.06 -2.96
CA VAL A 141 -0.55 12.05 -2.16
C VAL A 141 0.91 11.86 -2.61
N PHE A 142 1.23 12.06 -3.89
CA PHE A 142 2.61 11.95 -4.40
C PHE A 142 3.36 13.29 -4.50
N ASN A 143 2.77 14.39 -4.02
CA ASN A 143 3.42 15.70 -4.07
C ASN A 143 4.73 15.69 -3.27
N GLY A 144 5.81 16.10 -3.91
CA GLY A 144 7.17 16.09 -3.34
C GLY A 144 8.05 14.95 -3.83
N LEU A 145 7.49 13.98 -4.56
CA LEU A 145 8.27 12.92 -5.21
C LEU A 145 8.81 13.35 -6.58
N SER A 146 9.95 12.79 -6.96
CA SER A 146 10.44 12.78 -8.34
C SER A 146 9.65 11.81 -9.22
N ASN A 147 9.75 11.96 -10.54
CA ASN A 147 9.22 10.98 -11.50
C ASN A 147 10.33 10.50 -12.43
N PRO A 148 10.86 9.28 -12.28
CA PRO A 148 10.43 8.25 -11.32
C PRO A 148 10.91 8.51 -9.87
N PHE A 149 10.20 7.94 -8.88
CA PHE A 149 10.62 7.85 -7.48
C PHE A 149 11.00 6.40 -7.12
N TYR A 150 11.57 6.15 -5.95
CA TYR A 150 12.01 4.81 -5.53
C TYR A 150 11.27 4.30 -4.29
N SER A 151 10.80 3.06 -4.35
CA SER A 151 10.18 2.39 -3.21
C SER A 151 10.59 0.92 -3.14
N VAL A 152 10.35 0.30 -1.97
CA VAL A 152 10.50 -1.15 -1.79
C VAL A 152 9.39 -1.85 -2.56
N ASP A 153 9.79 -2.76 -3.45
CA ASP A 153 8.90 -3.70 -4.14
C ASP A 153 9.30 -5.11 -3.71
N SER A 154 8.35 -5.83 -3.10
CA SER A 154 8.56 -7.17 -2.54
C SER A 154 7.30 -8.01 -2.77
N ARG A 155 7.21 -8.69 -3.91
CA ARG A 155 5.99 -9.40 -4.32
C ARG A 155 6.21 -10.56 -5.29
N ASP A 156 5.37 -11.57 -5.14
CA ASP A 156 5.18 -12.67 -6.09
C ASP A 156 3.97 -12.46 -7.00
N TRP A 157 3.06 -11.55 -6.63
CA TRP A 157 1.83 -11.25 -7.37
C TRP A 157 1.82 -9.83 -7.91
N GLN A 158 1.10 -9.62 -8.99
CA GLN A 158 1.05 -8.33 -9.69
C GLN A 158 -0.31 -8.07 -10.30
N VAL A 159 -0.64 -6.78 -10.44
CA VAL A 159 -1.82 -6.31 -11.16
C VAL A 159 -1.39 -5.80 -12.53
N VAL A 160 -1.90 -6.43 -13.58
CA VAL A 160 -1.67 -6.10 -14.99
C VAL A 160 -3.00 -5.96 -15.72
N GLU A 161 -2.99 -5.69 -17.02
CA GLU A 161 -4.18 -5.64 -17.89
C GLU A 161 -5.32 -4.78 -17.31
N PRO A 162 -5.09 -3.49 -16.96
CA PRO A 162 -6.13 -2.67 -16.37
C PRO A 162 -7.30 -2.49 -17.35
N ASN A 163 -8.52 -2.84 -16.91
CA ASN A 163 -9.72 -2.64 -17.71
C ASN A 163 -10.11 -1.16 -17.74
N LEU A 164 -9.62 -0.41 -18.73
CA LEU A 164 -9.85 1.03 -18.85
C LEU A 164 -11.33 1.44 -18.92
N THR A 165 -12.22 0.53 -19.34
CA THR A 165 -13.67 0.77 -19.31
C THR A 165 -14.19 0.81 -17.88
N ASP A 166 -13.78 -0.15 -17.06
CA ASP A 166 -14.17 -0.23 -15.64
C ASP A 166 -13.56 0.90 -14.83
N PHE A 167 -12.32 1.30 -15.13
CA PHE A 167 -11.72 2.49 -14.49
C PHE A 167 -12.56 3.74 -14.73
N LYS A 168 -13.00 3.97 -15.98
CA LYS A 168 -13.86 5.13 -16.30
C LYS A 168 -15.22 5.03 -15.63
N ALA A 169 -15.83 3.84 -15.63
CA ALA A 169 -17.16 3.64 -15.04
C ALA A 169 -17.16 3.85 -13.52
N ASN A 170 -16.07 3.46 -12.84
CA ASN A 170 -15.93 3.59 -11.38
C ASN A 170 -15.27 4.92 -10.95
N GLY A 171 -14.85 5.78 -11.90
CA GLY A 171 -14.10 7.00 -11.60
C GLY A 171 -12.67 6.76 -11.09
N ALA A 172 -12.18 5.52 -11.17
CA ALA A 172 -10.86 5.14 -10.71
C ALA A 172 -9.75 5.65 -11.65
N LYS A 173 -8.56 5.88 -11.10
CA LYS A 173 -7.40 6.37 -11.85
C LYS A 173 -6.17 5.52 -11.55
N ILE A 174 -5.50 5.08 -12.61
CA ILE A 174 -4.13 4.55 -12.51
C ILE A 174 -3.23 5.73 -12.17
N LEU A 175 -2.47 5.64 -11.09
CA LEU A 175 -1.61 6.72 -10.60
C LEU A 175 -0.15 6.45 -10.94
N ALA A 176 0.31 5.22 -10.74
CA ALA A 176 1.70 4.84 -10.98
C ALA A 176 1.79 3.49 -11.68
N ILE A 177 2.88 3.29 -12.42
CA ILE A 177 3.19 2.06 -13.16
C ILE A 177 4.66 1.68 -12.98
N GLU A 178 4.95 0.39 -13.09
CA GLU A 178 6.32 -0.16 -13.01
C GLU A 178 7.19 0.48 -14.09
N LYS A 179 8.49 0.67 -13.86
CA LYS A 179 9.40 1.29 -14.85
C LYS A 179 9.26 0.71 -16.27
N GLU A 180 9.60 1.51 -17.26
CA GLU A 180 9.61 1.05 -18.64
C GLU A 180 10.63 -0.07 -18.87
N ARG A 181 10.23 -1.09 -19.63
CA ARG A 181 11.07 -2.25 -19.98
C ARG A 181 10.98 -2.50 -21.49
N PRO A 182 11.70 -1.73 -22.32
CA PRO A 182 11.54 -1.79 -23.77
C PRO A 182 11.87 -3.17 -24.37
N HIS A 183 12.67 -3.98 -23.67
CA HIS A 183 13.08 -5.31 -24.11
C HIS A 183 12.26 -6.46 -23.52
N VAL A 184 11.23 -6.18 -22.72
CA VAL A 184 10.39 -7.21 -22.08
C VAL A 184 8.97 -7.10 -22.61
N ALA A 185 8.55 -8.09 -23.42
CA ALA A 185 7.21 -8.19 -23.98
C ALA A 185 6.17 -8.69 -22.94
N LEU A 186 6.20 -8.13 -21.73
CA LEU A 186 5.20 -8.34 -20.69
C LEU A 186 4.63 -7.00 -20.28
N GLU A 187 3.34 -6.97 -20.01
CA GLU A 187 2.69 -5.74 -19.57
C GLU A 187 3.32 -5.20 -18.28
N ARG A 188 3.32 -3.87 -18.15
CA ARG A 188 3.83 -3.19 -16.97
C ARG A 188 2.83 -3.33 -15.84
N CYS A 189 3.34 -3.63 -14.66
CA CYS A 189 2.49 -3.70 -13.48
C CYS A 189 1.90 -2.32 -13.15
N VAL A 190 0.62 -2.29 -12.78
CA VAL A 190 0.00 -1.15 -12.12
C VAL A 190 0.56 -1.05 -10.70
N MET A 191 1.11 0.11 -10.34
CA MET A 191 1.81 0.30 -9.07
C MET A 191 0.99 1.11 -8.06
N ALA A 192 0.03 1.92 -8.51
CA ALA A 192 -0.90 2.61 -7.62
C ALA A 192 -2.22 2.94 -8.34
N ILE A 193 -3.32 2.90 -7.59
CA ILE A 193 -4.68 3.24 -8.05
C ILE A 193 -5.36 4.13 -7.03
N ARG A 194 -6.04 5.17 -7.52
CA ARG A 194 -7.06 5.92 -6.78
C ARG A 194 -8.39 5.24 -7.13
N PHE A 195 -8.93 4.45 -6.22
CA PHE A 195 -10.15 3.64 -6.43
C PHE A 195 -11.40 4.52 -6.36
N SER A 196 -11.39 5.48 -5.43
CA SER A 196 -12.37 6.56 -5.29
C SER A 196 -11.68 7.77 -4.67
N ASP A 197 -12.39 8.89 -4.48
CA ASP A 197 -11.81 10.09 -3.86
C ASP A 197 -11.19 9.79 -2.47
N GLN A 198 -11.74 8.83 -1.72
CA GLN A 198 -11.26 8.48 -0.38
C GLN A 198 -10.48 7.16 -0.28
N ILE A 199 -10.43 6.36 -1.35
CA ILE A 199 -9.75 5.06 -1.35
C ILE A 199 -8.58 5.09 -2.35
N ILE A 200 -7.38 4.88 -1.84
CA ILE A 200 -6.13 4.79 -2.62
C ILE A 200 -5.37 3.54 -2.23
N GLY A 201 -4.56 3.00 -3.14
CA GLY A 201 -3.64 1.93 -2.78
C GLY A 201 -2.44 1.81 -3.69
N THR A 202 -1.43 1.11 -3.17
CA THR A 202 -0.12 0.91 -3.79
C THR A 202 0.24 -0.56 -3.83
N GLN A 203 0.82 -1.02 -4.94
CA GLN A 203 1.42 -2.35 -5.08
C GLN A 203 2.73 -2.46 -4.28
N PHE A 204 3.44 -1.34 -4.16
CA PHE A 204 4.70 -1.20 -3.44
C PHE A 204 4.47 -0.82 -1.96
N HIS A 205 5.57 -0.73 -1.21
CA HIS A 205 5.57 -0.49 0.23
C HIS A 205 6.02 0.94 0.58
N PRO A 206 5.12 1.95 0.57
CA PRO A 206 5.45 3.30 1.01
C PRO A 206 5.74 3.40 2.51
N GLU A 207 5.35 2.41 3.29
CA GLU A 207 5.59 2.36 4.74
C GLU A 207 7.01 1.90 5.10
N ALA A 208 7.76 1.34 4.15
CA ALA A 208 9.08 0.79 4.42
C ALA A 208 10.11 1.88 4.71
N ASP A 209 10.79 1.76 5.85
CA ASP A 209 11.80 2.69 6.32
C ASP A 209 13.24 2.15 6.13
N PRO A 210 14.25 3.02 5.98
CA PRO A 210 15.63 2.60 5.83
C PRO A 210 16.18 1.77 6.98
N ILE A 211 15.80 2.09 8.23
CA ILE A 211 16.32 1.43 9.42
C ILE A 211 15.84 -0.02 9.47
N GLY A 212 14.54 -0.24 9.25
CA GLY A 212 13.91 -1.57 9.21
C GLY A 212 14.40 -2.41 8.07
N MET A 213 14.51 -1.80 6.90
CA MET A 213 15.07 -2.48 5.73
C MET A 213 16.52 -2.88 5.97
N LYS A 214 17.33 -2.04 6.63
CA LYS A 214 18.71 -2.39 7.01
C LYS A 214 18.73 -3.57 7.99
N MET A 215 17.91 -3.51 9.04
CA MET A 215 17.81 -4.60 10.02
C MET A 215 17.38 -5.92 9.37
N TYR A 216 16.42 -5.87 8.44
CA TYR A 216 15.97 -7.03 7.67
C TYR A 216 17.08 -7.61 6.79
N LEU A 217 17.77 -6.75 6.04
CA LEU A 217 18.82 -7.17 5.10
C LEU A 217 20.05 -7.75 5.79
N LEU A 218 20.35 -7.31 7.02
CA LEU A 218 21.48 -7.82 7.81
C LEU A 218 21.20 -9.15 8.51
N GLN A 219 19.98 -9.70 8.46
CA GLN A 219 19.71 -11.05 8.96
C GLN A 219 20.42 -12.09 8.07
N ASP A 220 21.19 -12.99 8.67
CA ASP A 220 21.99 -13.98 7.94
C ASP A 220 21.16 -14.81 6.96
N GLU A 221 19.98 -15.27 7.39
CA GLU A 221 19.05 -16.02 6.54
C GLU A 221 18.55 -15.20 5.35
N LYS A 222 18.25 -13.91 5.56
CA LYS A 222 17.77 -13.01 4.51
C LYS A 222 18.87 -12.68 3.52
N LYS A 223 20.05 -12.30 4.01
CA LYS A 223 21.24 -12.08 3.18
C LYS A 223 21.54 -13.32 2.32
N ALA A 224 21.60 -14.51 2.92
CA ALA A 224 21.88 -15.74 2.20
C ALA A 224 20.83 -16.04 1.12
N SER A 225 19.53 -15.85 1.45
CA SER A 225 18.43 -16.05 0.50
C SER A 225 18.51 -15.07 -0.68
N ILE A 226 18.78 -13.78 -0.42
CA ILE A 226 18.87 -12.76 -1.46
C ILE A 226 20.06 -13.03 -2.38
N ILE A 227 21.25 -13.32 -1.83
CA ILE A 227 22.44 -13.62 -2.63
C ILE A 227 22.19 -14.87 -3.49
N LYS A 228 21.56 -15.89 -2.93
CA LYS A 228 21.23 -17.12 -3.66
C LYS A 228 20.24 -16.89 -4.80
N ASN A 229 19.21 -16.08 -4.59
CA ASN A 229 18.11 -15.91 -5.54
C ASN A 229 18.32 -14.77 -6.55
N HIS A 230 19.05 -13.72 -6.16
CA HIS A 230 19.18 -12.47 -6.92
C HIS A 230 20.65 -12.03 -7.15
N GLY A 231 21.61 -12.68 -6.50
CA GLY A 231 23.03 -12.35 -6.61
C GLY A 231 23.51 -11.32 -5.58
N GLU A 232 24.82 -11.29 -5.36
CA GLU A 232 25.48 -10.39 -4.41
C GLU A 232 25.37 -8.92 -4.82
N ASP A 233 25.47 -8.61 -6.12
CA ASP A 233 25.32 -7.25 -6.63
C ASP A 233 23.97 -6.65 -6.26
N LYS A 234 22.88 -7.44 -6.34
CA LYS A 234 21.54 -6.97 -5.98
C LYS A 234 21.44 -6.69 -4.49
N TYR A 235 22.03 -7.53 -3.65
CA TYR A 235 22.08 -7.32 -2.20
C TYR A 235 22.82 -6.03 -1.85
N LEU A 236 23.99 -5.77 -2.46
CA LEU A 236 24.76 -4.55 -2.24
C LEU A 236 24.05 -3.29 -2.77
N ASP A 237 23.40 -3.37 -3.94
CA ASP A 237 22.55 -2.31 -4.49
C ASP A 237 21.44 -1.91 -3.52
N MET A 238 20.79 -2.89 -2.89
CA MET A 238 19.77 -2.63 -1.88
C MET A 238 20.33 -1.92 -0.65
N LEU A 239 21.47 -2.37 -0.12
CA LEU A 239 22.11 -1.72 1.03
C LEU A 239 22.51 -0.27 0.73
N ASN A 240 23.16 -0.04 -0.42
CA ASN A 240 23.58 1.30 -0.83
C ASN A 240 22.38 2.23 -1.06
N SER A 241 21.25 1.69 -1.51
CA SER A 241 20.01 2.45 -1.71
C SER A 241 19.39 2.98 -0.41
N LEU A 242 19.71 2.38 0.75
CA LEU A 242 19.15 2.81 2.04
C LEU A 242 19.72 4.13 2.53
N ASP A 243 20.95 4.46 2.12
CA ASP A 243 21.65 5.68 2.54
C ASP A 243 21.29 6.89 1.67
N ASP A 244 20.54 6.69 0.57
CA ASP A 244 20.10 7.74 -0.34
C ASP A 244 18.77 8.37 0.15
N PRO A 245 18.78 9.64 0.60
CA PRO A 245 17.59 10.29 1.14
C PRO A 245 16.49 10.51 0.08
N GLU A 246 16.84 10.52 -1.22
CA GLU A 246 15.87 10.71 -2.31
C GLU A 246 15.15 9.41 -2.72
N ARG A 247 15.46 8.28 -2.06
CA ARG A 247 14.84 6.99 -2.34
C ARG A 247 13.72 6.64 -1.35
N ILE A 248 13.91 5.56 -0.59
CA ILE A 248 12.87 5.02 0.29
C ILE A 248 12.53 5.99 1.42
N THR A 249 13.50 6.76 1.91
CA THR A 249 13.29 7.80 2.94
C THR A 249 12.32 8.86 2.45
N LEU A 250 12.50 9.37 1.23
CA LEU A 250 11.60 10.35 0.64
C LEU A 250 10.20 9.76 0.45
N THR A 251 10.10 8.55 -0.10
CA THR A 251 8.82 7.87 -0.28
C THR A 251 8.06 7.68 1.04
N GLN A 252 8.76 7.25 2.10
CA GLN A 252 8.19 7.06 3.43
C GLN A 252 7.66 8.36 4.04
N ASN A 253 8.38 9.46 3.86
CA ASN A 253 8.03 10.77 4.41
C ASN A 253 6.93 11.49 3.60
N VAL A 254 6.57 10.97 2.43
CA VAL A 254 5.66 11.66 1.51
C VAL A 254 4.34 10.93 1.37
N ILE A 255 4.32 9.65 0.97
CA ILE A 255 3.08 9.04 0.47
C ILE A 255 2.05 8.84 1.58
N LEU A 256 2.36 8.02 2.59
CA LEU A 256 1.41 7.75 3.66
C LEU A 256 1.18 9.00 4.53
N PRO A 257 2.20 9.83 4.85
CA PRO A 257 1.98 11.10 5.53
C PRO A 257 1.07 12.07 4.77
N ASN A 258 1.27 12.30 3.47
CA ASN A 258 0.40 13.19 2.69
C ASN A 258 -1.05 12.68 2.66
N PHE A 259 -1.25 11.37 2.56
CA PHE A 259 -2.59 10.78 2.65
C PHE A 259 -3.24 11.05 4.02
N LEU A 260 -2.49 10.83 5.11
CA LEU A 260 -2.96 11.08 6.46
C LEU A 260 -3.28 12.55 6.68
N ASP A 261 -2.39 13.46 6.27
CA ASP A 261 -2.57 14.92 6.40
C ASP A 261 -3.83 15.38 5.65
N GLN A 262 -4.04 14.90 4.42
CA GLN A 262 -5.24 15.22 3.64
C GLN A 262 -6.52 14.73 4.31
N ALA A 263 -6.52 13.49 4.80
CA ALA A 263 -7.68 12.91 5.48
C ALA A 263 -7.97 13.67 6.79
N ILE A 264 -6.94 13.92 7.60
CA ILE A 264 -7.03 14.64 8.87
C ILE A 264 -7.57 16.06 8.67
N HIS A 265 -6.98 16.81 7.73
CA HIS A 265 -7.40 18.17 7.42
C HIS A 265 -8.88 18.20 7.02
N THR A 266 -9.29 17.31 6.10
CA THR A 266 -10.69 17.25 5.66
C THR A 266 -11.63 16.88 6.82
N LEU A 267 -11.24 15.99 7.72
CA LEU A 267 -12.06 15.60 8.88
C LEU A 267 -12.18 16.71 9.94
N GLN A 268 -11.23 17.64 9.98
CA GLN A 268 -11.22 18.77 10.91
C GLN A 268 -11.95 20.00 10.34
N GLU A 269 -11.98 20.18 9.02
CA GLU A 269 -12.68 21.29 8.37
C GLU A 269 -14.21 21.14 8.30
N VAL A 270 -14.75 19.93 8.55
CA VAL A 270 -16.20 19.63 8.49
C VAL A 270 -16.95 20.10 9.73
#